data_AF-A0A5W8UW01-F1
#
_entry.id   AF-A0A5W8UW01-F1
#
_cell.length_a   1.000
_cell.length_b   1.000
_cell.length_c   1.000
_cell.angle_alpha   90.00
_cell.angle_beta   90.00
_cell.angle_gamma   90.00
#
_symmetry.space_group_name_H-M   'P 1'
#
loop_
_entity.id
_entity.type
_entity.pdbx_description
1 polymer ?
#
loop_
_entity_poly.entity_id
_entity_poly.type
_entity_poly.pdbx_seq_one_letter_code
_entity_poly.pdbx_strand_id
1 'polypeptide(L)'
;VELEPKTGRKHQLRRHLAHLRHPIIGDSKHGDLRQNRSAAEHFACRRLMLHASRLELTHPFTGQPLMIQAGLDETWMQALTQFGWRGLLPDNERVEFTAASRQDETHQA
;
A
#
# COMPACT_ATOMS: atom_id res chain seq x y z
N VAL A 1 5.71 7.34 5.44
CA VAL A 1 4.94 7.19 6.70
C VAL A 1 4.31 5.83 6.68
N GLU A 2 4.41 5.08 7.79
CA GLU A 2 3.72 3.80 8.00
C GLU A 2 2.54 4.01 8.96
N LEU A 3 1.46 3.24 8.77
CA LEU A 3 0.22 3.39 9.53
C LEU A 3 -0.31 2.01 9.91
N GLU A 4 -0.68 1.85 11.18
CA GLU A 4 -1.32 0.63 11.70
C GLU A 4 -2.77 0.92 12.12
N PRO A 5 -3.77 0.75 11.24
CA PRO A 5 -5.16 0.96 11.60
C PRO A 5 -5.62 -0.09 12.63
N LYS A 6 -6.07 0.35 13.81
CA LYS A 6 -6.69 -0.54 14.81
C LYS A 6 -8.15 -0.89 14.49
N THR A 7 -8.76 -0.18 13.54
CA THR A 7 -10.13 -0.42 13.06
C THR A 7 -10.20 -0.18 11.55
N GLY A 8 -11.20 -0.76 10.89
CA GLY A 8 -11.36 -0.73 9.42
C GLY A 8 -12.49 0.19 8.93
N ARG A 9 -12.70 1.36 9.53
CA ARG A 9 -13.78 2.26 9.08
C ARG A 9 -13.53 2.77 7.66
N LYS A 10 -14.61 3.03 6.92
CA LYS A 10 -14.54 3.51 5.54
C LYS A 10 -13.65 4.77 5.44
N HIS A 11 -12.63 4.70 4.58
CA HIS A 11 -11.65 5.77 4.33
C HIS A 11 -10.96 6.31 5.60
N GLN A 12 -10.78 5.48 6.63
CA GLN A 12 -10.26 5.91 7.94
C GLN A 12 -8.92 6.64 7.84
N LEU A 13 -7.89 5.98 7.29
CA LEU A 13 -6.55 6.56 7.17
C LEU A 13 -6.55 7.84 6.34
N ARG A 14 -7.29 7.85 5.22
CA ARG A 14 -7.45 8.99 4.33
C ARG A 14 -8.01 10.22 5.06
N ARG A 15 -9.10 10.03 5.82
CA ARG A 15 -9.73 11.11 6.60
C ARG A 15 -8.86 11.58 7.76
N HIS A 16 -8.21 10.65 8.47
CA HIS A 16 -7.34 11.00 9.59
C HIS A 16 -6.16 11.85 9.11
N LEU A 17 -5.48 11.43 8.06
CA LEU A 17 -4.34 12.15 7.50
C LEU A 17 -4.71 13.52 6.93
N ALA A 18 -5.86 13.62 6.26
CA ALA A 18 -6.39 14.91 5.81
C ALA A 18 -6.67 15.86 6.99
N HIS A 19 -7.27 15.36 8.08
CA HIS A 19 -7.53 16.15 9.28
C HIS A 19 -6.24 16.66 9.93
N LEU A 20 -5.18 15.83 9.93
CA LEU A 20 -3.85 16.20 10.41
C LEU A 20 -3.07 17.13 9.45
N ARG A 21 -3.69 17.63 8.38
CA ARG A 21 -3.04 18.47 7.35
C ARG A 21 -1.89 17.77 6.61
N HIS A 22 -1.91 16.45 6.57
CA HIS A 22 -0.99 15.61 5.81
C HIS A 22 -1.75 14.67 4.87
N PRO A 23 -2.58 15.19 3.93
CA PRO A 23 -3.38 14.36 3.05
C PRO A 23 -2.53 13.40 2.21
N ILE A 24 -3.08 12.22 1.92
CA ILE A 24 -2.42 11.23 1.05
C ILE A 24 -2.45 11.73 -0.40
N ILE A 25 -1.31 11.68 -1.07
CA ILE A 25 -1.19 12.00 -2.50
C ILE A 25 -2.09 11.09 -3.35
N GLY A 26 -2.77 11.68 -4.32
CA GLY A 26 -3.70 10.99 -5.21
C GLY A 26 -5.08 10.70 -4.60
N ASP A 27 -5.36 11.19 -3.38
CA ASP A 27 -6.71 11.14 -2.82
C ASP A 27 -7.59 12.25 -3.41
N SER A 28 -8.51 11.88 -4.32
CA SER A 28 -9.43 12.82 -4.97
C SER A 28 -10.56 13.33 -4.07
N LYS A 29 -10.83 12.68 -2.93
CA LYS A 29 -11.99 12.99 -2.07
C LYS A 29 -11.61 13.72 -0.78
N HIS A 30 -10.50 13.34 -0.17
CA HIS A 30 -10.04 13.91 1.10
C HIS A 30 -8.68 14.61 0.98
N GLY A 31 -8.03 14.52 -0.19
CA GLY A 31 -6.73 15.15 -0.42
C GLY A 31 -6.79 16.56 -1.00
N ASP A 32 -5.61 17.12 -1.26
CA ASP A 32 -5.46 18.41 -1.92
C ASP A 32 -5.30 18.22 -3.44
N LEU A 33 -6.27 18.72 -4.20
CA LEU A 33 -6.28 18.60 -5.66
C LEU A 33 -5.10 19.31 -6.34
N ARG A 34 -4.56 20.39 -5.75
CA ARG A 34 -3.38 21.09 -6.31
C ARG A 34 -2.13 20.22 -6.13
N GLN A 35 -1.94 19.64 -4.94
CA GLN A 35 -0.84 18.73 -4.68
C GLN A 35 -0.95 17.47 -5.54
N ASN A 36 -2.15 16.91 -5.69
CA ASN A 36 -2.37 15.74 -6.54
C ASN A 36 -2.02 16.00 -8.00
N ARG A 37 -2.39 17.17 -8.55
CA ARG A 37 -2.01 17.54 -9.93
C ARG A 37 -0.50 17.67 -10.09
N SER A 38 0.14 18.41 -9.19
CA SER A 38 1.59 18.56 -9.19
C SER A 38 2.31 17.21 -9.06
N ALA A 39 1.81 16.31 -8.20
CA ALA A 39 2.38 14.98 -8.04
C ALA A 39 2.17 14.07 -9.26
N ALA A 40 1.02 14.18 -9.92
CA ALA A 40 0.74 13.48 -11.17
C ALA A 40 1.61 13.96 -12.33
N GLU A 41 1.91 15.27 -12.39
CA GLU A 41 2.71 15.90 -13.42
C GLU A 41 4.21 15.63 -13.25
N HIS A 42 4.74 15.76 -12.03
CA HIS A 42 6.17 15.66 -11.78
C HIS A 42 6.64 14.27 -11.36
N PHE A 43 5.82 13.52 -10.62
CA PHE A 43 6.20 12.24 -10.02
C PHE A 43 5.39 11.04 -10.55
N ALA A 44 4.59 11.24 -11.60
CA ALA A 44 3.70 10.23 -12.16
C ALA A 44 2.71 9.59 -11.14
N CYS A 45 2.48 10.24 -9.99
CA CYS A 45 1.61 9.75 -8.92
C CYS A 45 0.14 10.06 -9.24
N ARG A 46 -0.45 9.31 -10.20
CA ARG A 46 -1.81 9.54 -10.72
C ARG A 46 -2.93 8.84 -9.97
N ARG A 47 -2.58 8.02 -8.97
CA ARG A 47 -3.52 7.22 -8.17
C ARG A 47 -3.29 7.46 -6.68
N LEU A 48 -4.21 6.97 -5.86
CA LEU A 48 -4.06 7.02 -4.41
C LEU A 48 -2.77 6.29 -3.98
N MET A 49 -1.83 7.06 -3.41
CA MET A 49 -0.57 6.58 -2.85
C MET A 49 -0.78 6.04 -1.43
N LEU A 50 -1.65 5.02 -1.31
CA LEU A 50 -1.87 4.23 -0.11
C LEU A 50 -1.67 2.76 -0.47
N HIS A 51 -0.79 2.07 0.25
CA HIS A 51 -0.41 0.69 0.01
C HIS A 51 -0.59 -0.13 1.29
N ALA A 52 -1.20 -1.30 1.18
CA ALA A 52 -1.30 -2.25 2.28
C ALA A 52 -0.08 -3.17 2.23
N SER A 53 1.00 -2.80 2.92
CA SER A 53 2.30 -3.49 2.87
C SER A 53 2.30 -4.83 3.59
N ARG A 54 1.57 -4.94 4.71
CA ARG A 54 1.62 -6.11 5.59
C ARG A 54 0.26 -6.38 6.20
N LEU A 55 -0.09 -7.66 6.28
CA LEU A 55 -1.26 -8.18 7.00
C LEU A 55 -0.81 -9.34 7.86
N GLU A 56 -1.13 -9.27 9.15
CA GLU A 56 -0.92 -10.34 10.11
C GLU A 56 -2.24 -10.79 10.70
N LEU A 57 -2.43 -12.10 10.74
CA LEU A 57 -3.56 -12.73 11.41
C LEU A 57 -3.18 -14.10 11.94
N THR A 58 -3.95 -14.62 12.88
CA THR A 58 -3.91 -16.03 13.22
C THR A 58 -4.68 -16.81 12.16
N HIS A 59 -4.04 -17.80 11.55
CA HIS A 59 -4.67 -18.62 10.53
C HIS A 59 -5.89 -19.36 11.11
N PRO A 60 -7.09 -19.26 10.50
CA PRO A 60 -8.34 -19.69 11.13
C PRO A 60 -8.42 -21.21 11.36
N PHE A 61 -7.78 -22.02 10.50
CA PHE A 61 -7.79 -23.48 10.62
C PHE A 61 -6.61 -24.06 11.41
N THR A 62 -5.38 -23.56 11.21
CA THR A 62 -4.17 -24.12 11.82
C THR A 62 -3.79 -23.47 13.15
N GLY A 63 -4.36 -22.30 13.47
CA GLY A 63 -4.02 -21.52 14.66
C GLY A 63 -2.60 -20.90 14.62
N GLN A 64 -1.86 -21.08 13.52
CA GLN A 64 -0.50 -20.58 13.39
C GLN A 64 -0.49 -19.09 13.00
N PRO A 65 0.56 -18.34 13.37
CA PRO A 65 0.76 -17.00 12.84
C PRO A 65 0.87 -17.01 11.31
N LEU A 66 0.06 -16.19 10.64
CA LEU A 66 0.12 -15.97 9.20
C LEU A 66 0.51 -14.51 8.94
N MET A 67 1.59 -14.33 8.19
CA MET A 67 2.06 -13.03 7.74
C MET A 67 2.00 -12.99 6.20
N ILE A 68 1.32 -11.98 5.68
CA ILE A 68 1.22 -11.70 4.24
C ILE A 68 1.86 -10.34 3.99
N GLN A 69 2.80 -10.29 3.05
CA GLN A 69 3.47 -9.05 2.65
C GLN A 69 3.21 -8.77 1.18
N ALA A 70 2.95 -7.50 0.86
CA ALA A 70 2.79 -7.01 -0.49
C ALA A 70 3.89 -6.00 -0.79
N GLY A 71 4.68 -6.28 -1.82
CA GLY A 71 5.73 -5.37 -2.26
C GLY A 71 5.15 -4.15 -2.98
N LEU A 72 5.99 -3.13 -3.11
CA LEU A 72 5.63 -1.89 -3.78
C LEU A 72 5.48 -2.09 -5.30
N ASP A 73 4.48 -1.45 -5.88
CA ASP A 73 4.26 -1.46 -7.32
C ASP A 73 5.18 -0.48 -8.05
N GLU A 74 5.09 -0.46 -9.38
CA GLU A 74 5.95 0.38 -10.21
C GLU A 74 5.81 1.87 -9.92
N THR A 75 4.58 2.36 -9.66
CA THR A 75 4.36 3.78 -9.34
C THR A 75 5.09 4.19 -8.06
N TRP A 76 5.03 3.36 -7.01
CA TRP A 76 5.80 3.59 -5.79
C TRP A 76 7.30 3.52 -6.04
N MET A 77 7.78 2.52 -6.76
CA MET A 77 9.21 2.37 -7.05
C MET A 77 9.77 3.55 -7.83
N GLN A 78 9.03 4.08 -8.81
CA GLN A 78 9.40 5.29 -9.55
C GLN A 78 9.46 6.51 -8.65
N ALA A 79 8.45 6.72 -7.80
CA ALA A 79 8.45 7.84 -6.84
C ALA A 79 9.66 7.77 -5.90
N LEU A 80 9.93 6.61 -5.28
CA LEU A 80 11.09 6.40 -4.42
C LEU A 80 12.42 6.69 -5.13
N THR A 81 12.50 6.36 -6.42
CA THR A 81 13.69 6.65 -7.25
C THR A 81 13.90 8.14 -7.40
N GLN A 82 12.84 8.87 -7.77
CA GLN A 82 12.94 10.30 -8.05
C GLN A 82 13.27 11.12 -6.80
N PHE A 83 12.83 10.68 -5.63
CA PHE A 83 13.20 11.29 -4.35
C PHE A 83 14.56 10.83 -3.81
N GLY A 84 15.25 9.89 -4.47
CA GLY A 84 16.52 9.34 -3.97
C GLY A 84 16.36 8.47 -2.72
N TRP A 85 15.19 7.87 -2.52
CA TRP A 85 14.85 7.07 -1.33
C TRP A 85 14.96 5.57 -1.56
N ARG A 86 15.52 5.12 -2.68
CA ARG A 86 15.81 3.70 -2.90
C ARG A 86 16.73 3.16 -1.81
N GLY A 87 16.41 1.97 -1.29
CA GLY A 87 17.16 1.33 -0.20
C GLY A 87 16.88 1.86 1.20
N LEU A 88 16.06 2.93 1.36
CA LEU A 88 15.64 3.42 2.68
C LEU A 88 14.43 2.66 3.25
N LEU A 89 13.79 1.81 2.44
CA LEU A 89 12.64 0.99 2.82
C LEU A 89 13.00 -0.49 2.62
N PRO A 90 13.58 -1.16 3.63
CA PRO A 90 14.16 -2.49 3.48
C PRO A 90 13.15 -3.63 3.30
N ASP A 91 11.88 -3.45 3.65
CA ASP A 91 10.94 -4.58 3.85
C ASP A 91 9.88 -4.78 2.76
N ASN A 92 9.89 -4.01 1.66
CA ASN A 92 8.79 -4.04 0.67
C ASN A 92 9.24 -3.94 -0.80
N GLU A 93 10.42 -4.46 -1.12
CA GLU A 93 10.84 -4.55 -2.53
C GLU A 93 9.94 -5.57 -3.25
N ARG A 94 9.13 -5.05 -4.19
CA ARG A 94 8.38 -5.72 -5.28
C ARG A 94 8.00 -7.19 -5.05
N VAL A 95 6.70 -7.47 -4.90
CA VAL A 95 6.18 -8.84 -4.99
C VAL A 95 6.02 -9.20 -6.47
N GLU A 96 6.90 -10.05 -6.98
CA GLU A 96 6.65 -10.81 -8.19
C GLU A 96 5.73 -11.97 -7.82
N PHE A 97 4.48 -11.93 -8.28
CA PHE A 97 3.61 -13.09 -8.17
C PHE A 97 4.18 -14.20 -9.04
N THR A 98 4.78 -15.22 -8.44
CA THR A 98 5.09 -16.45 -9.17
C THR A 98 3.76 -17.12 -9.53
N ALA A 99 3.56 -17.46 -10.81
CA ALA A 99 2.33 -18.03 -11.35
C ALA A 99 1.94 -19.40 -10.76
N ALA A 100 2.64 -19.89 -9.74
CA ALA A 100 2.47 -21.20 -9.12
C ALA A 100 2.06 -21.06 -7.64
N SER A 101 0.95 -20.37 -7.37
CA SER A 101 0.29 -20.53 -6.07
C SER A 101 -0.46 -21.86 -6.07
N ARG A 102 0.14 -22.92 -5.51
CA ARG A 102 -0.47 -24.26 -5.33
C ARG A 102 -1.65 -24.29 -4.34
N GLN A 103 -2.22 -23.14 -4.00
CA GLN A 103 -3.36 -23.06 -3.07
C GLN A 103 -4.70 -23.27 -3.77
N ASP A 104 -4.76 -23.21 -5.10
CA ASP A 104 -6.00 -23.39 -5.86
C ASP A 104 -6.29 -24.86 -6.24
N GLU A 105 -5.37 -25.80 -6.03
CA GLU A 105 -5.52 -27.20 -6.46
C GLU A 105 -6.41 -28.07 -5.55
N THR A 106 -6.86 -27.57 -4.39
CA THR A 106 -7.59 -28.39 -3.39
C THR A 106 -9.12 -28.29 -3.43
N HIS A 107 -9.71 -27.67 -4.47
CA HIS A 107 -11.17 -27.55 -4.62
C HIS A 107 -11.74 -28.19 -5.90
N GLN A 108 -11.26 -29.37 -6.29
CA GLN A 108 -12.02 -30.27 -7.18
C GLN A 108 -12.02 -31.70 -6.61
N ALA A 109 -13.11 -32.02 -5.92
CA ALA A 109 -13.58 -33.37 -5.65
C ALA A 109 -14.99 -33.50 -6.24
#